data_AF-A0A655D307-F1
#
_entry.id   AF-A0A655D307-F1
#
_cell.length_a   1.000
_cell.length_b   1.000
_cell.length_c   1.000
_cell.angle_alpha   90.00
_cell.angle_beta   90.00
_cell.angle_gamma   90.00
#
_symmetry.space_group_name_H-M   'P 1'
#
loop_
_entity.id
_entity.type
_entity.pdbx_description
1 polymer ?
#
loop_
_entity_poly.entity_id
_entity_poly.type
_entity_poly.pdbx_seq_one_letter_code
_entity_poly.pdbx_strand_id
1 'polypeptide(L)'
;MQPFITRLNIIRRLHPAFQQLRTIHFHHVDNDALLAYSKFDPATGDCVLVVVTLNAFGPEEATLWLDMAALGMEDYDRFWVRDEITGEEYQWGQANYIRIDPARAVAHIINMPAVPYESRNTLLRRR
;
A
#
# COMPACT_ATOMS: atom_id res chain seq x y z
N MET A 1 1.69 -22.27 8.84
CA MET A 1 1.56 -21.45 7.61
C MET A 1 0.13 -21.36 7.04
N GLN A 2 -0.78 -22.29 7.33
CA GLN A 2 -2.18 -22.25 6.84
C GLN A 2 -3.01 -20.98 7.20
N PRO A 3 -2.92 -20.35 8.40
CA PRO A 3 -3.78 -19.20 8.71
C PRO A 3 -3.40 -17.90 7.97
N PHE A 4 -2.12 -17.68 7.67
CA PHE A 4 -1.66 -16.46 6.98
C PHE A 4 -2.12 -16.42 5.52
N ILE A 5 -2.02 -17.54 4.81
CA ILE A 5 -2.49 -17.65 3.43
C ILE A 5 -4.01 -17.48 3.35
N THR A 6 -4.76 -18.03 4.31
CA THR A 6 -6.22 -17.80 4.39
C THR A 6 -6.55 -16.33 4.57
N ARG A 7 -5.85 -15.63 5.47
CA ARG A 7 -6.06 -14.18 5.68
C ARG A 7 -5.74 -13.37 4.44
N LEU A 8 -4.62 -13.67 3.75
CA LEU A 8 -4.30 -13.03 2.47
C LEU A 8 -5.37 -13.28 1.40
N ASN A 9 -5.91 -14.50 1.32
CA ASN A 9 -6.98 -14.80 0.36
C ASN A 9 -8.27 -14.04 0.67
N ILE A 10 -8.59 -13.82 1.95
CA ILE A 10 -9.71 -12.98 2.37
C ILE A 10 -9.47 -11.53 1.92
N ILE A 11 -8.30 -10.97 2.23
CA ILE A 11 -7.93 -9.60 1.85
C ILE A 11 -7.99 -9.42 0.32
N ARG A 12 -7.47 -10.37 -0.45
CA ARG A 12 -7.53 -10.36 -1.93
C ARG A 12 -8.95 -10.39 -2.49
N ARG A 13 -9.91 -10.97 -1.77
CA ARG A 13 -11.32 -10.98 -2.15
C ARG A 13 -12.04 -9.70 -1.76
N LEU A 14 -11.62 -9.07 -0.66
CA LEU A 14 -12.19 -7.81 -0.17
C LEU A 14 -11.77 -6.62 -1.02
N HIS A 15 -10.55 -6.63 -1.56
CA HIS A 15 -9.98 -5.52 -2.33
C HIS A 15 -9.81 -5.88 -3.81
N PRO A 16 -10.71 -5.41 -4.70
CA PRO A 16 -10.58 -5.56 -6.15
C PRO A 16 -9.24 -5.06 -6.71
N ALA A 17 -8.58 -4.11 -6.04
CA ALA A 17 -7.27 -3.59 -6.45
C ALA A 17 -6.20 -4.69 -6.60
N PHE A 18 -6.27 -5.78 -5.83
CA PHE A 18 -5.34 -6.91 -5.97
C PHE A 18 -5.50 -7.72 -7.27
N GLN A 19 -6.66 -7.61 -7.91
CA GLN A 19 -6.96 -8.30 -9.17
C GLN A 19 -6.45 -7.53 -10.39
N GLN A 20 -6.02 -6.27 -10.19
CA GLN A 20 -5.46 -5.44 -11.24
C GLN A 20 -3.95 -5.65 -11.41
N LEU A 21 -3.53 -5.78 -12.67
CA LEU A 21 -2.13 -5.97 -13.06
C LEU A 21 -1.49 -4.67 -13.59
N ARG A 22 -2.29 -3.79 -14.20
CA ARG A 22 -1.77 -2.59 -14.90
C ARG A 22 -1.62 -1.36 -14.01
N THR A 23 -2.26 -1.36 -12.85
CA THR A 23 -2.35 -0.20 -11.94
C THR A 23 -1.33 -0.23 -10.81
N ILE A 24 -0.30 -1.09 -10.91
CA ILE A 24 0.76 -1.13 -9.91
C ILE A 24 1.64 0.11 -10.03
N HIS A 25 1.92 0.77 -8.90
CA HIS A 25 2.87 1.88 -8.84
C HIS A 25 3.84 1.66 -7.70
N PHE A 26 5.12 1.93 -7.94
CA PHE A 26 6.15 1.78 -6.90
C PHE A 26 6.38 3.12 -6.22
N HIS A 27 6.50 3.05 -4.89
CA HIS A 27 6.79 4.21 -4.07
C HIS A 27 8.23 4.12 -3.56
N HIS A 28 8.85 5.28 -3.35
CA HIS A 28 10.23 5.30 -2.91
C HIS A 28 10.28 5.01 -1.40
N VAL A 29 11.20 4.15 -1.00
CA VAL A 29 11.48 3.83 0.39
C VAL A 29 13.00 3.91 0.56
N ASP A 30 13.46 4.56 1.61
CA ASP A 30 14.89 4.84 1.86
C ASP A 30 15.66 3.64 2.48
N ASN A 31 15.18 2.42 2.25
CA ASN A 31 15.80 1.18 2.70
C ASN A 31 15.71 0.11 1.60
N ASP A 32 16.87 -0.37 1.13
CA ASP A 32 16.98 -1.37 0.05
C ASP A 32 16.39 -2.74 0.42
N ALA A 33 16.27 -3.03 1.72
CA ALA A 33 15.62 -4.24 2.21
C ALA A 33 14.09 -4.12 2.23
N LEU A 34 13.51 -2.97 1.88
CA LEU A 34 12.07 -2.76 1.82
C LEU A 34 11.60 -2.46 0.40
N LEU A 35 10.38 -2.88 0.10
CA LEU A 35 9.71 -2.59 -1.16
C LEU A 35 8.29 -2.08 -0.86
N ALA A 36 7.94 -0.94 -1.44
CA ALA A 36 6.61 -0.36 -1.33
C ALA A 36 5.97 -0.18 -2.70
N TYR A 37 4.73 -0.66 -2.84
CA TYR A 37 3.95 -0.45 -4.06
C TYR A 37 2.47 -0.32 -3.75
N SER A 38 1.76 0.50 -4.51
CA SER A 38 0.31 0.61 -4.47
C SER A 38 -0.34 -0.01 -5.69
N LYS A 39 -1.63 -0.32 -5.55
CA LYS A 39 -2.51 -0.72 -6.64
C LYS A 39 -3.86 -0.07 -6.40
N PHE A 40 -4.52 0.32 -7.48
CA PHE A 40 -5.91 0.74 -7.41
C PHE A 40 -6.77 0.00 -8.43
N ASP A 41 -8.07 -0.10 -8.13
CA ASP A 41 -9.08 -0.59 -9.06
C ASP A 41 -9.74 0.57 -9.80
N PRO A 42 -9.72 0.60 -11.14
CA PRO A 42 -10.30 1.71 -11.90
C PRO A 42 -11.84 1.74 -11.86
N ALA A 43 -12.50 0.60 -11.64
CA ALA A 43 -13.96 0.54 -11.60
C ALA A 43 -14.51 1.11 -10.28
N THR A 44 -13.98 0.66 -9.14
CA THR A 44 -14.45 1.04 -7.81
C THR A 44 -13.68 2.21 -7.20
N GLY A 45 -12.40 2.34 -7.53
CA GLY A 45 -11.45 3.27 -6.88
C GLY A 45 -10.79 2.68 -5.64
N ASP A 46 -11.08 1.43 -5.28
CA ASP A 46 -10.40 0.71 -4.20
C ASP A 46 -8.88 0.83 -4.38
N CYS A 47 -8.17 1.19 -3.32
CA CYS A 47 -6.74 1.44 -3.37
C CYS A 47 -6.06 0.76 -2.20
N VAL A 48 -5.02 -0.01 -2.49
CA VAL A 48 -4.23 -0.74 -1.51
C VAL A 48 -2.77 -0.40 -1.68
N LEU A 49 -2.11 -0.17 -0.56
CA LEU A 49 -0.67 -0.01 -0.49
C LEU A 49 -0.07 -1.21 0.24
N VAL A 50 0.97 -1.78 -0.34
CA VAL A 50 1.69 -2.90 0.25
C VAL A 50 3.12 -2.49 0.48
N VAL A 51 3.59 -2.71 1.70
CA VAL A 51 5.00 -2.58 2.06
C VAL A 51 5.49 -3.93 2.53
N VAL A 52 6.55 -4.45 1.94
CA VAL A 52 7.10 -5.78 2.24
C VAL A 52 8.59 -5.68 2.52
N THR A 53 9.06 -6.46 3.50
CA THR A 53 10.49 -6.62 3.75
C THR A 53 11.06 -7.79 2.93
N LEU A 54 12.21 -7.56 2.32
CA LEU A 54 13.04 -8.54 1.65
C LEU A 54 14.01 -9.23 2.63
N ASN A 55 14.20 -8.66 3.82
CA ASN A 55 14.98 -9.25 4.91
C ASN A 55 14.06 -10.07 5.84
N ALA A 56 14.27 -11.39 5.88
CA ALA A 56 13.49 -12.28 6.72
C ALA A 56 14.02 -12.42 8.17
N PHE A 57 15.18 -11.82 8.49
CA PHE A 57 15.92 -12.10 9.73
C PHE A 57 15.77 -11.04 10.81
N GLY A 58 15.64 -9.76 10.43
CA GLY A 58 15.67 -8.65 11.37
C GLY A 58 14.60 -7.58 11.07
N PRO A 59 14.24 -6.78 12.09
CA PRO A 59 13.35 -5.65 11.88
C PRO A 59 14.04 -4.58 11.04
N GLU A 60 13.29 -4.01 10.10
CA GLU A 60 13.73 -2.95 9.20
C GLU A 60 12.86 -1.71 9.39
N GLU A 61 13.48 -0.55 9.39
CA GLU A 61 12.81 0.75 9.48
C GLU A 61 13.22 1.64 8.32
N ALA A 62 12.30 2.52 7.91
CA ALA A 62 12.47 3.39 6.75
C ALA A 62 11.47 4.54 6.76
N THR A 63 11.76 5.56 5.96
CA THR A 63 10.82 6.57 5.51
C THR A 63 10.27 6.18 4.14
N LEU A 64 8.96 5.98 4.08
CA LEU A 64 8.20 5.78 2.87
C LEU A 64 7.79 7.13 2.27
N TRP A 65 8.22 7.37 1.03
CA TRP A 65 7.89 8.53 0.24
C TRP A 65 6.85 8.14 -0.82
N LEU A 66 5.61 8.54 -0.56
CA LEU A 66 4.48 8.28 -1.44
C LEU A 66 4.48 9.23 -2.63
N ASP A 67 4.17 8.66 -3.77
CA ASP A 67 3.87 9.42 -4.99
C ASP A 67 2.39 9.76 -4.94
N MET A 68 2.09 10.93 -4.38
CA MET A 68 0.73 11.39 -4.14
C MET A 68 -0.04 11.56 -5.46
N ALA A 69 0.65 12.00 -6.50
CA ALA A 69 0.07 12.12 -7.84
C ALA A 69 -0.40 10.76 -8.36
N ALA A 70 0.35 9.67 -8.14
CA ALA A 70 -0.07 8.32 -8.52
C ALA A 70 -1.28 7.79 -7.72
N LEU A 71 -1.51 8.35 -6.53
CA LEU A 71 -2.66 8.05 -5.67
C LEU A 71 -3.87 8.96 -5.96
N GLY A 72 -3.72 9.94 -6.86
CA GLY A 72 -4.74 10.93 -7.15
C GLY A 72 -4.98 11.93 -6.01
N MET A 73 -3.94 12.21 -5.21
CA MET A 73 -3.92 13.13 -4.08
C MET A 73 -2.86 14.23 -4.31
N GLU A 74 -2.96 15.33 -3.56
CA GLU A 74 -1.97 16.40 -3.58
C GLU A 74 -0.85 16.16 -2.55
N ASP A 75 0.35 16.70 -2.80
CA ASP A 75 1.54 16.44 -1.97
C ASP A 75 1.38 16.85 -0.48
N TYR A 76 0.51 17.82 -0.21
CA TYR A 76 0.23 18.32 1.14
C TYR A 76 -0.96 17.64 1.81
N ASP A 77 -1.64 16.72 1.12
CA ASP A 77 -2.80 16.03 1.68
C ASP A 77 -2.40 15.10 2.82
N ARG A 78 -3.26 15.05 3.85
CA ARG A 78 -3.18 14.07 4.92
C ARG A 78 -4.42 13.20 4.90
N PHE A 79 -4.21 11.90 5.06
CA PHE A 79 -5.27 10.92 4.97
C PHE A 79 -5.11 9.84 6.01
N TRP A 80 -6.23 9.23 6.37
CA TRP A 80 -6.26 8.10 7.28
C TRP A 80 -6.08 6.82 6.50
N VAL A 81 -5.22 5.96 7.00
CA VAL A 81 -4.97 4.63 6.47
C VAL A 81 -5.21 3.59 7.55
N ARG A 82 -5.57 2.38 7.12
CA ARG A 82 -5.81 1.25 8.01
C ARG A 82 -4.99 0.05 7.57
N ASP A 83 -4.26 -0.55 8.49
CA ASP A 83 -3.55 -1.80 8.25
C ASP A 83 -4.54 -2.98 8.38
N GLU A 84 -4.71 -3.79 7.34
CA GLU A 84 -5.61 -4.94 7.34
C GLU A 84 -5.04 -6.17 8.07
N ILE A 85 -3.74 -6.18 8.36
CA ILE A 85 -3.03 -7.25 9.08
C ILE A 85 -3.05 -6.96 10.58
N THR A 86 -2.74 -5.74 11.02
CA THR A 86 -2.75 -5.38 12.45
C THR A 86 -4.09 -4.79 12.91
N GLY A 87 -4.84 -4.14 12.02
CA GLY A 87 -6.07 -3.42 12.32
C GLY A 87 -5.85 -1.98 12.80
N GLU A 88 -4.60 -1.52 12.85
CA GLU A 88 -4.22 -0.20 13.34
C GLU A 88 -4.52 0.88 12.30
N GLU A 89 -4.90 2.07 12.78
CA GLU A 89 -5.17 3.23 11.93
C GLU A 89 -4.09 4.29 12.16
N TYR A 90 -3.61 4.86 11.07
CA TYR A 90 -2.56 5.87 11.06
C TYR A 90 -2.98 7.06 10.21
N GLN A 91 -2.54 8.25 10.60
CA GLN A 91 -2.65 9.43 9.75
C GLN A 91 -1.35 9.63 8.98
N TRP A 92 -1.43 9.54 7.67
CA TRP A 92 -0.29 9.60 6.76
C TRP A 92 -0.33 10.86 5.88
N GLY A 93 0.83 11.20 5.31
CA GLY A 93 1.01 12.22 4.28
C GLY A 93 1.97 11.72 3.20
N GLN A 94 2.73 12.61 2.58
CA GLN A 94 3.71 12.24 1.55
C GLN A 94 4.90 11.42 2.11
N ALA A 95 5.44 11.79 3.27
CA ALA A 95 6.56 11.10 3.91
C ALA A 95 6.11 10.46 5.23
N ASN A 96 6.25 9.14 5.34
CA ASN A 96 5.75 8.36 6.47
C ASN A 96 6.84 7.45 7.04
N TYR A 97 7.04 7.48 8.34
CA TYR A 97 7.93 6.50 9.00
C TYR A 97 7.22 5.14 9.08
N ILE A 98 7.91 4.10 8.66
CA ILE A 98 7.44 2.72 8.69
C ILE A 98 8.47 1.82 9.37
N ARG A 99 7.97 0.80 10.07
CA ARG A 99 8.79 -0.24 10.66
C ARG A 99 8.13 -1.60 10.45
N ILE A 100 8.89 -2.54 9.91
CA ILE A 100 8.46 -3.90 9.67
C ILE A 100 9.31 -4.84 10.53
N ASP A 101 8.64 -5.68 11.30
CA ASP A 101 9.28 -6.76 12.06
C ASP A 101 8.85 -8.10 11.45
N PRO A 102 9.74 -8.81 10.72
CA PRO A 102 9.42 -10.10 10.10
C PRO A 102 8.93 -11.15 11.10
N ALA A 103 9.30 -11.04 12.39
CA ALA A 103 8.85 -11.96 13.43
C ALA A 103 7.35 -11.78 13.75
N ARG A 104 6.78 -10.60 13.46
CA ARG A 104 5.36 -10.27 13.65
C ARG A 104 4.57 -10.29 12.34
N ALA A 105 5.04 -9.55 11.36
CA ALA A 105 4.42 -9.44 10.04
C ALA A 105 5.48 -9.13 8.99
N VAL A 106 5.55 -9.95 7.93
CA VAL A 106 6.52 -9.79 6.83
C VAL A 106 6.10 -8.71 5.83
N ALA A 107 4.86 -8.25 5.89
CA ALA A 107 4.33 -7.19 5.06
C ALA A 107 3.23 -6.44 5.80
N HIS A 108 3.06 -5.17 5.48
CA HIS A 108 1.90 -4.37 5.83
C HIS A 108 1.01 -4.21 4.61
N ILE A 109 -0.28 -4.50 4.77
CA ILE A 109 -1.28 -4.29 3.72
C ILE A 109 -2.20 -3.20 4.23
N ILE A 110 -2.11 -2.06 3.57
CA ILE A 110 -2.71 -0.82 4.03
C ILE A 110 -3.84 -0.47 3.08
N ASN A 111 -5.04 -0.36 3.62
CA ASN A 111 -6.19 0.15 2.91
C ASN A 111 -6.08 1.68 2.83
N MET A 112 -6.08 2.19 1.60
CA MET A 112 -5.91 3.60 1.29
C MET A 112 -7.28 4.21 0.94
N PRO A 113 -7.44 5.54 1.07
CA PRO A 113 -8.63 6.21 0.57
C PRO A 113 -8.87 5.89 -0.91
N ALA A 114 -10.15 5.77 -1.28
CA ALA A 114 -10.51 5.46 -2.64
C ALA A 114 -10.08 6.58 -3.60
N VAL A 115 -9.50 6.19 -4.73
CA VAL A 115 -9.06 7.13 -5.77
C VAL A 115 -10.30 7.81 -6.38
N PRO A 116 -10.32 9.16 -6.47
CA PRO A 116 -11.43 9.90 -7.07
C PRO A 116 -11.69 9.48 -8.52
N TYR A 117 -12.96 9.37 -8.93
CA TYR A 117 -13.36 8.88 -10.27
C TYR A 117 -12.69 9.66 -11.41
N GLU A 118 -12.60 10.98 -11.29
CA GLU A 118 -12.02 11.87 -12.31
C GLU A 118 -10.52 11.58 -12.54
N SER A 119 -9.80 11.21 -11.47
CA SER A 119 -8.37 10.92 -11.51
C SER A 119 -8.05 9.54 -12.12
N ARG A 120 -8.96 8.56 -12.00
CA ARG A 120 -8.71 7.15 -12.39
C ARG A 120 -8.30 7.00 -13.86
N ASN A 121 -9.00 7.67 -14.77
CA ASN A 121 -8.71 7.59 -16.20
C ASN A 121 -7.35 8.21 -16.56
N THR A 122 -6.98 9.29 -15.86
CA THR A 122 -5.68 9.94 -16.04
C THR A 122 -4.55 9.02 -15.55
N LEU A 123 -4.73 8.38 -14.40
CA LEU A 123 -3.76 7.45 -13.83
C LEU A 123 -3.58 6.19 -14.69
N LEU A 124 -4.65 5.68 -15.29
CA LEU A 124 -4.56 4.55 -16.22
C LEU A 124 -3.79 4.88 -17.51
N ARG A 125 -3.78 6.15 -17.93
CA ARG A 125 -3.14 6.60 -19.18
C ARG A 125 -1.67 6.98 -19.02
N ARG A 126 -1.18 7.24 -17.81
CA ARG A 126 0.16 7.77 -17.52
C ARG A 126 1.30 6.72 -17.58
N ARG A 127 1.20 5.68 -18.41
CA ARG A 127 2.25 4.64 -18.55
C ARG A 127 2.75 4.52 -19.98
#